data_AF-A0A4P9Z411-F1
#
_entry.id   AF-A0A4P9Z411-F1
#
_cell.length_a   1.000
_cell.length_b   1.000
_cell.length_c   1.000
_cell.angle_alpha   90.00
_cell.angle_beta   90.00
_cell.angle_gamma   90.00
#
_symmetry.space_group_name_H-M   'P 1'
#
loop_
_entity.id
_entity.type
_entity.pdbx_description
1 polymer ?
#
loop_
_entity_poly.entity_id
_entity_poly.type
_entity_poly.pdbx_seq_one_letter_code
_entity_poly.pdbx_strand_id
1 'polypeptide(L)'
;MIQPVRDLSSDMAKFARQGSRLVKEKREQRERMKIIRDHQVVVVVGETGSGKTTQLVQYLHEAGYSRNGLIGCTQPRRVAAMSVAKRVSEEMGCRLGGLVGYSIRFEDCTSPETLIKYMTDGVLLRESLKEADLDKYSCIIMDEAHERSMQTDVLMGLLRRVITRRRDLKLIVTSATMNADKFSTFFGHCPTFTIPGRTFPVDISFSKTPCEDYVESAVKQALSVHLSHGPGDILIFMTGQEDIETTCEVLNGK
;
A
#
# COMPACT_ATOMS: atom_id res chain seq x y z
N MET A 1 17.20 23.62 -52.08
CA MET A 1 17.51 23.08 -50.73
C MET A 1 16.54 23.75 -49.75
N ILE A 2 15.45 23.09 -49.37
CA ILE A 2 14.43 23.69 -48.50
C ILE A 2 14.93 23.57 -47.06
N GLN A 3 15.25 24.69 -46.40
CA GLN A 3 15.55 24.68 -44.97
C GLN A 3 14.25 24.40 -44.21
N PRO A 4 14.20 23.36 -43.36
CA PRO A 4 13.02 23.11 -42.55
C PRO A 4 12.88 24.22 -41.51
N VAL A 5 11.82 25.03 -41.64
CA VAL A 5 11.45 26.02 -40.64
C VAL A 5 11.02 25.29 -39.38
N ARG A 6 11.84 25.34 -38.32
CA ARG A 6 11.47 24.84 -36.99
C ARG A 6 10.51 25.84 -36.36
N ASP A 7 9.21 25.60 -36.52
CA ASP A 7 8.19 26.34 -35.81
C ASP A 7 8.18 25.92 -34.32
N LEU A 8 8.85 26.73 -33.50
CA LEU A 8 8.95 26.56 -32.05
C LEU A 8 7.63 26.85 -31.31
N SER A 9 6.63 27.39 -32.02
CA SER A 9 5.29 27.66 -31.49
C SER A 9 4.27 26.56 -31.77
N SER A 10 4.65 25.57 -32.60
CA SER A 10 3.80 24.43 -32.95
C SER A 10 3.38 23.62 -31.72
N ASP A 11 2.16 23.07 -31.77
CA ASP A 11 1.62 22.28 -30.66
C ASP A 11 2.50 21.06 -30.34
N MET A 12 3.17 20.47 -31.34
CA MET A 12 4.18 19.42 -31.13
C MET A 12 5.40 19.91 -30.35
N ALA A 13 5.91 21.11 -30.64
CA ALA A 13 7.04 21.68 -29.93
C ALA A 13 6.67 22.07 -28.49
N LYS A 14 5.42 22.53 -28.26
CA LYS A 14 4.86 22.78 -26.93
C LYS A 14 4.63 21.49 -26.15
N PHE A 15 4.09 20.44 -26.77
CA PHE A 15 3.93 19.09 -26.18
C PHE A 15 5.28 18.46 -25.80
N ALA A 16 6.30 18.63 -26.65
CA ALA A 16 7.66 18.15 -26.40
C ALA A 16 8.34 18.92 -25.25
N ARG A 17 8.08 20.24 -25.12
CA ARG A 17 8.63 21.09 -24.04
C ARG A 17 7.93 20.91 -22.70
N GLN A 18 6.64 20.63 -22.69
CA GLN A 18 5.89 20.41 -21.44
C GLN A 18 6.10 19.03 -20.83
N GLY A 19 6.69 18.07 -21.57
CA GLY A 19 6.91 16.71 -21.12
C GLY A 19 5.59 16.00 -20.86
N SER A 20 5.24 14.99 -21.67
CA SER A 20 3.98 14.27 -21.43
C SER A 20 3.93 13.79 -19.98
N ARG A 21 2.74 13.85 -19.36
CA ARG A 21 2.54 13.44 -17.97
C ARG A 21 3.16 12.07 -17.66
N LEU A 22 3.08 11.14 -18.61
CA LEU A 22 3.71 9.83 -18.56
C LEU A 22 5.24 9.89 -18.43
N VAL A 23 5.91 10.82 -19.13
CA VAL A 23 7.36 11.02 -19.01
C VAL A 23 7.72 11.54 -17.62
N LYS A 24 6.92 12.46 -17.06
CA LYS A 24 7.13 12.97 -15.69
C LYS A 24 6.95 11.86 -14.65
N GLU A 25 5.85 11.09 -14.73
CA GLU A 25 5.57 9.97 -13.82
C GLU A 25 6.68 8.90 -13.88
N LYS A 26 7.13 8.53 -15.08
CA LYS A 26 8.26 7.59 -15.25
C LYS A 26 9.58 8.14 -14.69
N ARG A 27 9.83 9.44 -14.82
CA ARG A 27 11.02 10.07 -14.24
C ARG A 27 10.98 10.05 -12.72
N GLU A 28 9.86 10.45 -12.12
CA GLU A 28 9.68 10.41 -10.66
C GLU A 28 9.79 8.97 -10.12
N GLN A 29 9.20 7.99 -10.81
CA GLN A 29 9.33 6.58 -10.46
C GLN A 29 10.81 6.12 -10.47
N ARG A 30 11.58 6.51 -11.50
CA ARG A 30 13.02 6.21 -11.57
C ARG A 30 13.80 6.86 -10.44
N GLU A 31 13.47 8.10 -10.07
CA GLU A 31 14.09 8.80 -8.94
C GLU A 31 13.79 8.09 -7.61
N ARG A 32 12.54 7.65 -7.39
CA ARG A 32 12.15 6.85 -6.20
C ARG A 32 12.88 5.51 -6.14
N MET A 33 12.94 4.77 -7.25
CA MET A 33 13.67 3.50 -7.31
C MET A 33 15.17 3.67 -7.12
N LYS A 34 15.74 4.80 -7.56
CA LYS A 34 17.14 5.15 -7.26
C LYS A 34 17.37 5.29 -5.76
N ILE A 35 16.49 5.97 -5.03
CA ILE A 35 16.60 6.12 -3.57
C ILE A 35 16.57 4.73 -2.89
N ILE A 36 15.62 3.86 -3.27
CA ILE A 36 15.51 2.49 -2.75
C ILE A 36 16.78 1.67 -3.03
N ARG A 37 17.33 1.79 -4.23
CA ARG A 37 18.55 1.08 -4.60
C ARG A 37 19.75 1.54 -3.76
N ASP A 38 19.92 2.84 -3.61
CA ASP A 38 21.12 3.44 -3.02
C ASP A 38 21.10 3.39 -1.47
N HIS A 39 19.96 3.07 -0.84
CA HIS A 39 19.82 3.02 0.62
C HIS A 39 19.27 1.68 1.12
N GLN A 40 19.80 1.16 2.22
CA GLN A 40 19.36 -0.12 2.78
C GLN A 40 17.94 -0.05 3.36
N VAL A 41 17.62 1.07 4.03
CA VAL A 41 16.30 1.35 4.61
C VAL A 41 15.74 2.60 3.98
N VAL A 42 14.44 2.62 3.65
CA VAL A 42 13.74 3.80 3.14
C VAL A 42 12.34 3.91 3.75
N VAL A 43 11.93 5.12 4.10
CA VAL A 43 10.55 5.42 4.48
C VAL A 43 9.78 5.98 3.29
N VAL A 44 8.63 5.41 2.99
CA VAL A 44 7.76 5.82 1.87
C VAL A 44 6.47 6.38 2.43
N VAL A 45 6.20 7.64 2.12
CA VAL A 45 4.97 8.33 2.55
C VAL A 45 4.01 8.42 1.38
N GLY A 46 2.72 8.21 1.62
CA GLY A 46 1.71 8.46 0.61
C GLY A 46 0.32 8.15 1.14
N GLU A 47 -0.69 8.87 0.70
CA GLU A 47 -2.06 8.69 1.19
C GLU A 47 -2.63 7.31 0.80
N THR A 48 -3.73 6.91 1.43
CA THR A 48 -4.50 5.73 1.01
C THR A 48 -4.93 5.91 -0.44
N GLY A 49 -4.82 4.84 -1.24
CA GLY A 49 -5.11 4.90 -2.68
C GLY A 49 -3.97 5.43 -3.56
N SER A 50 -2.83 5.84 -2.99
CA SER A 50 -1.66 6.26 -3.79
C SER A 50 -0.87 5.10 -4.44
N GLY A 51 -1.32 3.85 -4.25
CA GLY A 51 -0.72 2.65 -4.85
C GLY A 51 0.52 2.10 -4.14
N LYS A 52 0.83 2.53 -2.90
CA LYS A 52 2.03 2.05 -2.14
C LYS A 52 2.08 0.53 -2.10
N THR A 53 1.01 -0.08 -1.60
CA THR A 53 0.92 -1.51 -1.30
C THR A 53 0.92 -2.38 -2.56
N THR A 54 0.26 -1.93 -3.63
CA THR A 54 0.08 -2.72 -4.86
C THR A 54 1.21 -2.52 -5.85
N GLN A 55 1.70 -1.29 -6.04
CA GLN A 55 2.65 -0.97 -7.11
C GLN A 55 4.11 -1.12 -6.66
N LEU A 56 4.43 -0.83 -5.40
CA LEU A 56 5.82 -0.85 -4.93
C LEU A 56 6.44 -2.25 -5.02
N VAL A 57 5.68 -3.30 -4.68
CA VAL A 57 6.14 -4.69 -4.81
C VAL A 57 6.43 -5.06 -6.26
N GLN A 58 5.62 -4.57 -7.20
CA GLN A 58 5.76 -4.85 -8.63
C GLN A 58 7.03 -4.18 -9.15
N TYR A 59 7.28 -2.92 -8.78
CA TYR A 59 8.50 -2.22 -9.16
C TYR A 59 9.77 -2.86 -8.57
N LEU A 60 9.69 -3.38 -7.35
CA LEU A 60 10.80 -4.12 -6.74
C LEU A 60 11.05 -5.46 -7.46
N HIS A 61 9.99 -6.16 -7.84
CA HIS A 61 10.09 -7.37 -8.63
C HIS A 61 10.74 -7.11 -9.99
N GLU A 62 10.26 -6.10 -10.73
CA GLU A 62 10.82 -5.65 -12.01
C GLU A 62 12.29 -5.21 -11.90
N ALA A 63 12.64 -4.55 -10.79
CA ALA A 63 14.03 -4.15 -10.49
C ALA A 63 14.95 -5.33 -10.11
N GLY A 64 14.40 -6.55 -10.01
CA GLY A 64 15.16 -7.78 -9.81
C GLY A 64 15.37 -8.19 -8.36
N TYR A 65 14.71 -7.54 -7.38
CA TYR A 65 14.85 -7.93 -5.97
C TYR A 65 14.40 -9.36 -5.71
N SER A 66 13.41 -9.85 -6.45
CA SER A 66 12.92 -11.23 -6.35
C SER A 66 13.89 -12.29 -6.86
N ARG A 67 15.00 -11.91 -7.52
CA ARG A 67 16.01 -12.86 -8.02
C ARG A 67 16.92 -13.39 -6.90
N ASN A 68 17.04 -12.63 -5.81
CA ASN A 68 17.95 -12.92 -4.70
C ASN A 68 17.22 -13.40 -3.43
N GLY A 69 15.90 -13.58 -3.50
CA GLY A 69 15.05 -13.91 -2.35
C GLY A 69 13.63 -13.38 -2.55
N LEU A 70 12.76 -13.68 -1.60
CA LEU A 70 11.37 -13.23 -1.60
C LEU A 70 11.26 -11.73 -1.35
N ILE A 71 10.24 -11.12 -1.95
CA ILE A 71 9.73 -9.80 -1.57
C ILE A 71 8.56 -10.03 -0.61
N GLY A 72 8.78 -9.76 0.67
CA GLY A 72 7.76 -9.86 1.71
C GLY A 72 7.08 -8.51 1.94
N CYS A 73 5.75 -8.45 1.95
CA CYS A 73 5.00 -7.26 2.31
C CYS A 73 4.07 -7.58 3.49
N THR A 74 4.29 -6.96 4.63
CA THR A 74 3.42 -7.17 5.79
C THR A 74 2.18 -6.29 5.73
N GLN A 75 1.09 -6.76 6.33
CA GLN A 75 -0.18 -6.08 6.47
C GLN A 75 -0.69 -6.29 7.91
N PRO A 76 -1.22 -5.27 8.59
CA PRO A 76 -1.74 -5.44 9.95
C PRO A 76 -3.01 -6.30 9.98
N ARG A 77 -3.79 -6.32 8.88
CA ARG A 77 -5.09 -6.99 8.79
C ARG A 77 -5.07 -8.18 7.84
N ARG A 78 -5.74 -9.27 8.23
CA ARG A 78 -5.86 -10.49 7.41
C ARG A 78 -6.53 -10.22 6.07
N VAL A 79 -7.66 -9.51 6.08
CA VAL A 79 -8.43 -9.19 4.87
C VAL A 79 -7.61 -8.33 3.91
N ALA A 80 -6.79 -7.41 4.42
CA ALA A 80 -5.89 -6.61 3.60
C ALA A 80 -4.83 -7.49 2.91
N ALA A 81 -4.15 -8.38 3.63
CA ALA A 81 -3.16 -9.30 3.05
C ALA A 81 -3.74 -10.15 1.90
N MET A 82 -4.95 -10.71 2.09
CA MET A 82 -5.62 -11.54 1.09
C MET A 82 -6.07 -10.73 -0.14
N SER A 83 -6.78 -9.62 0.10
CA SER A 83 -7.36 -8.81 -0.98
C SER A 83 -6.30 -8.16 -1.85
N VAL A 84 -5.23 -7.64 -1.24
CA VAL A 84 -4.11 -7.06 -1.97
C VAL A 84 -3.35 -8.12 -2.76
N ALA A 85 -3.05 -9.29 -2.18
CA ALA A 85 -2.38 -10.36 -2.91
C ALA A 85 -3.19 -10.81 -4.12
N LYS A 86 -4.51 -10.96 -3.96
CA LYS A 86 -5.43 -11.25 -5.06
C LYS A 86 -5.36 -10.17 -6.13
N ARG A 87 -5.50 -8.90 -5.75
CA ARG A 87 -5.45 -7.76 -6.68
C ARG A 87 -4.12 -7.70 -7.46
N VAL A 88 -2.99 -7.87 -6.78
CA VAL A 88 -1.68 -7.82 -7.43
C VAL A 88 -1.46 -9.05 -8.32
N SER A 89 -1.98 -10.22 -7.95
CA SER A 89 -1.95 -11.39 -8.83
C SER A 89 -2.72 -11.15 -10.14
N GLU A 90 -3.88 -10.48 -10.07
CA GLU A 90 -4.66 -10.08 -11.25
C GLU A 90 -3.91 -9.05 -12.11
N GLU A 91 -3.31 -8.03 -11.48
CA GLU A 91 -2.52 -7.01 -12.19
C GLU A 91 -1.29 -7.59 -12.89
N MET A 92 -0.63 -8.58 -12.26
CA MET A 92 0.54 -9.27 -12.82
C MET A 92 0.17 -10.44 -13.74
N GLY A 93 -1.12 -10.71 -13.96
CA GLY A 93 -1.58 -11.78 -14.84
C GLY A 93 -1.18 -13.18 -14.38
N CYS A 94 -1.04 -13.41 -13.08
CA CYS A 94 -0.67 -14.71 -12.51
C CYS A 94 -1.76 -15.28 -11.61
N ARG A 95 -1.76 -16.61 -11.42
CA ARG A 95 -2.65 -17.26 -10.46
C ARG A 95 -2.22 -16.90 -9.03
N LEU A 96 -3.18 -16.52 -8.18
CA LEU A 96 -2.97 -16.36 -6.74
C LEU A 96 -2.43 -17.67 -6.13
N GLY A 97 -1.34 -17.55 -5.37
CA GLY A 97 -0.56 -18.66 -4.82
C GLY A 97 0.57 -19.17 -5.73
N GLY A 98 0.63 -18.71 -6.98
CA GLY A 98 1.79 -18.86 -7.88
C GLY A 98 2.84 -17.80 -7.57
N LEU A 99 3.19 -16.96 -8.56
CA LEU A 99 4.16 -15.86 -8.42
C LEU A 99 3.86 -14.91 -7.23
N VAL A 100 2.58 -14.57 -7.06
CA VAL A 100 2.06 -13.73 -5.97
C VAL A 100 1.21 -14.59 -5.04
N GLY A 101 1.51 -14.58 -3.75
CA GLY A 101 0.77 -15.34 -2.74
C GLY A 101 0.60 -14.57 -1.44
N TYR A 102 -0.15 -15.17 -0.51
CA TYR A 102 -0.26 -14.64 0.85
C TYR A 102 -0.14 -15.69 1.93
N SER A 103 0.25 -15.28 3.13
CA SER A 103 0.26 -16.14 4.31
C SER A 103 -0.30 -15.40 5.52
N ILE A 104 -1.32 -15.99 6.14
CA ILE A 104 -1.98 -15.47 7.34
C ILE A 104 -2.06 -16.59 8.39
N ARG A 105 -2.52 -16.26 9.60
CA ARG A 105 -2.68 -17.27 10.63
C ARG A 105 -3.69 -18.34 10.17
N PHE A 106 -3.24 -19.59 10.17
CA PHE A 106 -3.99 -20.80 9.79
C PHE A 106 -4.26 -20.98 8.29
N GLU A 107 -3.68 -20.14 7.44
CA GLU A 107 -3.90 -20.23 6.00
C GLU A 107 -2.67 -19.73 5.24
N ASP A 108 -2.11 -20.58 4.39
CA ASP A 108 -0.93 -20.27 3.58
C ASP A 108 -1.26 -20.54 2.11
N CYS A 109 -1.43 -19.46 1.34
CA CYS A 109 -1.68 -19.49 -0.09
C CYS A 109 -0.39 -19.07 -0.82
N THR A 110 0.64 -19.90 -0.69
CA THR A 110 1.93 -19.75 -1.36
C THR A 110 2.39 -21.09 -1.95
N SER A 111 3.38 -21.04 -2.84
CA SER A 111 3.99 -22.20 -3.48
C SER A 111 5.51 -21.97 -3.63
N PRO A 112 6.28 -22.98 -4.06
CA PRO A 112 7.69 -22.79 -4.40
C PRO A 112 7.95 -21.74 -5.50
N GLU A 113 6.94 -21.39 -6.30
CA GLU A 113 7.01 -20.36 -7.34
C GLU A 113 6.75 -18.94 -6.79
N THR A 114 6.26 -18.82 -5.55
CA THR A 114 5.95 -17.52 -4.94
C THR A 114 7.22 -16.72 -4.74
N LEU A 115 7.25 -15.53 -5.34
CA LEU A 115 8.34 -14.56 -5.18
C LEU A 115 7.88 -13.28 -4.49
N ILE A 116 6.58 -12.98 -4.55
CA ILE A 116 5.95 -11.85 -3.86
C ILE A 116 4.97 -12.43 -2.85
N LYS A 117 5.25 -12.20 -1.57
CA LYS A 117 4.47 -12.74 -0.45
C LYS A 117 3.89 -11.62 0.38
N TYR A 118 2.57 -11.49 0.35
CA TYR A 118 1.84 -10.69 1.33
C TYR A 118 1.60 -11.50 2.59
N MET A 119 1.72 -10.89 3.77
CA MET A 119 1.50 -11.65 5.00
C MET A 119 1.05 -10.74 6.13
N THR A 120 0.50 -11.31 7.20
CA THR A 120 0.30 -10.50 8.40
C THR A 120 1.61 -10.28 9.15
N ASP A 121 1.70 -9.18 9.89
CA ASP A 121 2.86 -8.89 10.77
C ASP A 121 3.19 -10.08 11.68
N GLY A 122 2.16 -10.73 12.23
CA GLY A 122 2.32 -11.90 13.10
C GLY A 122 2.89 -13.14 12.40
N VAL A 123 2.70 -13.28 11.08
CA VAL A 123 3.32 -14.37 10.30
C VAL A 123 4.81 -14.10 10.14
N LEU A 124 5.22 -12.89 9.72
CA LEU A 124 6.63 -12.56 9.60
C LEU A 124 7.34 -12.62 10.96
N LEU A 125 6.70 -12.16 12.03
CA LEU A 125 7.23 -12.27 13.39
C LEU A 125 7.47 -13.74 13.75
N ARG A 126 6.53 -14.65 13.45
CA ARG A 126 6.71 -16.09 13.69
C ARG A 126 7.84 -16.68 12.84
N GLU A 127 7.98 -16.28 11.59
CA GLU A 127 9.11 -16.71 10.75
C GLU A 127 10.45 -16.26 11.34
N SER A 128 10.52 -15.02 11.84
CA SER A 128 11.74 -14.50 12.49
C SER A 128 12.15 -15.24 13.76
N LEU A 129 11.20 -15.91 14.44
CA LEU A 129 11.51 -16.79 15.57
C LEU A 129 12.17 -18.11 15.14
N LYS A 130 11.93 -18.55 13.90
CA LYS A 130 12.54 -19.75 13.34
C LYS A 130 13.87 -19.44 12.64
N GLU A 131 13.89 -18.35 11.86
CA GLU A 131 15.04 -17.89 11.08
C GLU A 131 15.33 -16.44 11.46
N ALA A 132 16.25 -16.24 12.40
CA ALA A 132 16.52 -14.95 13.03
C ALA A 132 16.98 -13.85 12.05
N ASP A 133 17.61 -14.25 10.93
CA ASP A 133 18.11 -13.34 9.91
C ASP A 133 17.22 -13.29 8.65
N LEU A 134 16.08 -13.99 8.67
CA LEU A 134 15.06 -13.98 7.63
C LEU A 134 15.64 -14.28 6.23
N ASP A 135 16.47 -15.33 6.13
CA ASP A 135 17.36 -15.51 4.98
C ASP A 135 16.67 -15.67 3.62
N LYS A 136 15.40 -16.09 3.65
CA LYS A 136 14.55 -16.23 2.47
C LYS A 136 14.21 -14.92 1.79
N TYR A 137 14.32 -13.78 2.48
CA TYR A 137 13.89 -12.49 1.98
C TYR A 137 15.07 -11.64 1.49
N SER A 138 14.90 -11.02 0.33
CA SER A 138 15.81 -9.98 -0.19
C SER A 138 15.28 -8.57 0.08
N CYS A 139 13.96 -8.45 0.21
CA CYS A 139 13.27 -7.20 0.51
C CYS A 139 12.08 -7.45 1.42
N ILE A 140 11.94 -6.64 2.46
CA ILE A 140 10.78 -6.61 3.34
C ILE A 140 10.18 -5.21 3.31
N ILE A 141 8.86 -5.16 3.10
CA ILE A 141 8.05 -3.95 3.18
C ILE A 141 7.16 -4.08 4.42
N MET A 142 7.36 -3.18 5.37
CA MET A 142 6.44 -2.97 6.49
C MET A 142 5.38 -1.97 6.05
N ASP A 143 4.23 -2.47 5.59
CA ASP A 143 3.15 -1.63 5.09
C ASP A 143 2.26 -1.15 6.24
N GLU A 144 1.59 -0.01 6.05
CA GLU A 144 0.62 0.54 7.01
C GLU A 144 1.21 0.71 8.44
N ALA A 145 2.51 1.03 8.55
CA ALA A 145 3.21 1.12 9.83
C ALA A 145 2.63 2.18 10.80
N HIS A 146 1.77 3.07 10.28
CA HIS A 146 1.05 4.07 11.05
C HIS A 146 -0.13 3.50 11.86
N GLU A 147 -0.62 2.29 11.58
CA GLU A 147 -1.62 1.63 12.44
C GLU A 147 -1.04 1.29 13.83
N ARG A 148 0.30 1.26 13.98
CA ARG A 148 1.03 1.12 15.27
C ARG A 148 0.50 -0.04 16.13
N SER A 149 0.26 -1.19 15.51
CA SER A 149 -0.08 -2.41 16.25
C SER A 149 1.12 -2.88 17.08
N MET A 150 0.86 -3.60 18.16
CA MET A 150 1.93 -4.20 18.99
C MET A 150 2.84 -5.11 18.14
N GLN A 151 2.27 -5.89 17.22
CA GLN A 151 3.03 -6.77 16.35
C GLN A 151 3.95 -5.99 15.40
N THR A 152 3.46 -4.88 14.83
CA THR A 152 4.24 -3.99 13.97
C THR A 152 5.43 -3.40 14.73
N ASP A 153 5.20 -2.89 15.95
CA ASP A 153 6.24 -2.25 16.77
C ASP A 153 7.33 -3.27 17.19
N VAL A 154 6.94 -4.49 17.59
CA VAL A 154 7.88 -5.57 17.90
C VAL A 154 8.69 -5.96 16.66
N LEU A 155 8.02 -6.11 15.52
CA LEU A 155 8.65 -6.46 14.25
C LEU A 155 9.64 -5.38 13.79
N MET A 156 9.33 -4.10 13.98
CA MET A 156 10.27 -2.99 13.72
C MET A 156 11.54 -3.12 14.55
N GLY A 157 11.40 -3.40 15.85
CA GLY A 157 12.54 -3.61 16.75
C GLY A 157 13.42 -4.79 16.32
N LEU A 158 12.80 -5.88 15.88
CA LEU A 158 13.50 -7.04 15.37
C LEU A 158 14.22 -6.72 14.06
N LEU A 159 13.53 -6.14 13.09
CA LEU A 159 14.08 -5.82 11.78
C LEU A 159 15.22 -4.80 11.88
N ARG A 160 15.14 -3.83 12.81
CA ARG A 160 16.26 -2.93 13.12
C ARG A 160 17.53 -3.68 13.53
N ARG A 161 17.41 -4.81 14.22
CA ARG A 161 18.55 -5.68 14.54
C ARG A 161 18.99 -6.49 13.33
N VAL A 162 18.06 -7.03 12.54
CA VAL A 162 18.39 -7.83 11.35
C VAL A 162 19.19 -7.02 10.33
N ILE A 163 18.77 -5.79 10.01
CA ILE A 163 19.46 -4.94 9.01
C ILE A 163 20.90 -4.57 9.41
N THR A 164 21.27 -4.66 10.69
CA THR A 164 22.67 -4.45 11.11
C THR A 164 23.57 -5.63 10.73
N ARG A 165 23.01 -6.84 10.61
CA ARG A 165 23.70 -8.08 10.22
C ARG A 165 23.56 -8.38 8.72
N ARG A 166 22.39 -8.13 8.14
CA ARG A 166 22.05 -8.39 6.73
C ARG A 166 22.08 -7.11 5.90
N ARG A 167 23.27 -6.74 5.40
CA ARG A 167 23.46 -5.53 4.57
C ARG A 167 22.85 -5.62 3.17
N ASP A 168 22.60 -6.84 2.72
CA ASP A 168 21.94 -7.18 1.47
C ASP A 168 20.41 -7.09 1.54
N LEU A 169 19.82 -7.20 2.74
CA LEU A 169 18.37 -7.06 2.93
C LEU A 169 17.93 -5.60 2.77
N LYS A 170 16.97 -5.36 1.87
CA LYS A 170 16.27 -4.08 1.78
C LYS A 170 15.08 -4.04 2.74
N LEU A 171 14.94 -2.93 3.45
CA LEU A 171 13.79 -2.65 4.30
C LEU A 171 13.08 -1.38 3.82
N ILE A 172 11.79 -1.50 3.55
CA ILE A 172 10.95 -0.37 3.21
C ILE A 172 9.86 -0.25 4.26
N VAL A 173 9.63 0.96 4.78
CA VAL A 173 8.56 1.23 5.74
C VAL A 173 7.60 2.20 5.10
N THR A 174 6.33 1.82 4.94
CA THR A 174 5.33 2.71 4.37
C THR A 174 4.46 3.35 5.45
N SER A 175 4.01 4.58 5.20
CA SER A 175 3.10 5.30 6.10
C SER A 175 2.15 6.20 5.31
N ALA A 176 0.90 6.32 5.77
CA ALA A 176 -0.05 7.28 5.23
C ALA A 176 -0.04 8.64 5.96
N THR A 177 0.74 8.78 7.03
CA THR A 177 0.67 9.94 7.94
C THR A 177 1.99 10.71 7.99
N MET A 178 1.94 11.94 8.53
CA MET A 178 3.12 12.80 8.78
C MET A 178 4.13 12.21 9.80
N ASN A 179 3.89 11.03 10.39
CA ASN A 179 4.82 10.40 11.34
C ASN A 179 6.07 9.76 10.70
N ALA A 180 6.35 10.04 9.42
CA ALA A 180 7.49 9.50 8.69
C ALA A 180 8.84 9.78 9.36
N ASP A 181 9.01 10.96 9.97
CA ASP A 181 10.25 11.37 10.63
C ASP A 181 10.58 10.49 11.84
N LYS A 182 9.56 9.98 12.55
CA LYS A 182 9.77 9.06 13.68
C LYS A 182 10.31 7.72 13.19
N PHE A 183 9.79 7.21 12.06
CA PHE A 183 10.30 5.99 11.45
C PHE A 183 11.72 6.20 10.92
N SER A 184 11.97 7.30 10.22
CA SER A 184 13.31 7.65 9.72
C SER A 184 14.32 7.69 10.86
N THR A 185 14.01 8.43 11.94
CA THR A 185 14.86 8.54 13.14
C THR A 185 15.08 7.19 13.79
N PHE A 186 14.03 6.37 13.94
CA PHE A 186 14.14 5.03 14.52
C PHE A 186 15.11 4.12 13.75
N PHE A 187 15.11 4.21 12.42
CA PHE A 187 16.01 3.44 11.55
C PHE A 187 17.33 4.18 11.20
N GLY A 188 17.70 5.20 11.98
CA GLY A 188 19.01 5.86 11.86
C GLY A 188 19.07 6.97 10.82
N HIS A 189 18.04 7.81 10.75
CA HIS A 189 17.90 8.93 9.81
C HIS A 189 17.93 8.48 8.34
N CYS A 190 17.24 7.39 8.03
CA CYS A 190 17.13 6.88 6.66
C CYS A 190 16.30 7.83 5.77
N PRO A 191 16.53 7.87 4.45
CA PRO A 191 15.83 8.79 3.57
C PRO A 191 14.32 8.51 3.54
N THR A 192 13.58 9.59 3.34
CA THR A 192 12.12 9.56 3.19
C THR A 192 11.76 10.16 1.83
N PHE A 193 10.79 9.57 1.13
CA PHE A 193 10.18 10.19 -0.04
C PHE A 193 8.66 10.01 -0.06
N THR A 194 7.98 10.92 -0.77
CA THR A 194 6.52 10.94 -0.86
C THR A 194 6.05 10.48 -2.24
N ILE A 195 5.05 9.61 -2.25
CA ILE A 195 4.25 9.27 -3.41
C ILE A 195 3.00 10.16 -3.35
N PRO A 196 2.83 11.11 -4.29
CA PRO A 196 1.70 12.02 -4.27
C PRO A 196 0.39 11.25 -4.45
N GLY A 197 -0.55 11.47 -3.55
CA GLY A 197 -1.95 11.09 -3.72
C GLY A 197 -2.69 12.15 -4.52
N ARG A 198 -3.87 11.78 -5.04
CA ARG A 198 -4.86 12.73 -5.50
C ARG A 198 -6.03 12.67 -4.53
N THR A 199 -6.21 13.75 -3.79
CA THR A 199 -7.41 13.99 -3.00
C THR A 199 -8.33 14.95 -3.73
N PHE A 200 -9.61 14.81 -3.46
CA PHE A 200 -10.65 15.73 -3.88
C PHE A 200 -11.28 16.33 -2.62
N PRO A 201 -11.77 17.58 -2.67
CA PRO A 201 -12.48 18.14 -1.53
C PRO A 201 -13.70 17.27 -1.19
N VAL A 202 -13.92 17.04 0.11
CA VAL A 202 -15.05 16.30 0.64
C VAL A 202 -15.87 17.24 1.50
N ASP A 203 -17.15 17.43 1.15
CA ASP A 203 -18.08 18.22 1.95
C ASP A 203 -18.50 17.43 3.19
N ILE A 204 -18.34 18.03 4.37
CA ILE A 204 -18.60 17.39 5.66
C ILE A 204 -19.92 17.91 6.23
N SER A 205 -20.85 17.01 6.52
CA SER A 205 -22.13 17.31 7.16
C SER A 205 -22.25 16.58 8.49
N PHE A 206 -22.65 17.30 9.54
CA PHE A 206 -22.87 16.75 10.88
C PHE A 206 -24.36 16.68 11.19
N SER A 207 -24.77 15.67 11.97
CA SER A 207 -26.10 15.65 12.54
C SER A 207 -26.29 16.84 13.49
N LYS A 208 -27.48 17.45 13.48
CA LYS A 208 -27.84 18.55 14.40
C LYS A 208 -28.05 18.07 15.83
N THR A 209 -28.37 16.80 16.01
CA THR A 209 -28.64 16.18 17.31
C THR A 209 -27.85 14.87 17.43
N PRO A 210 -27.48 14.45 18.65
CA PRO A 210 -26.89 13.13 18.87
C PRO A 210 -27.78 12.01 18.29
N CYS A 211 -27.15 11.02 17.67
CA CYS A 211 -27.82 9.83 17.18
C CYS A 211 -27.83 8.78 18.30
N GLU A 212 -29.01 8.41 18.80
CA GLU A 212 -29.14 7.36 19.83
C GLU A 212 -28.87 5.97 19.25
N ASP A 213 -29.43 5.69 18.06
CA ASP A 213 -29.15 4.49 17.27
C ASP A 213 -28.37 4.89 16.01
N TYR A 214 -27.07 4.61 16.00
CA TYR A 214 -26.21 4.94 14.87
C TYR A 214 -26.40 3.99 13.67
N VAL A 215 -26.89 2.76 13.89
CA VAL A 215 -27.19 1.81 12.81
C VAL A 215 -28.41 2.30 12.04
N GLU A 216 -29.50 2.58 12.74
CA GLU A 216 -30.72 3.12 12.13
C GLU A 216 -30.44 4.48 11.44
N SER A 217 -29.66 5.34 12.10
CA SER A 217 -29.28 6.65 11.53
C SER A 217 -28.45 6.51 10.25
N ALA A 218 -27.51 5.56 10.20
CA ALA A 218 -26.69 5.31 9.02
C ALA A 218 -27.52 4.78 7.85
N VAL A 219 -28.47 3.86 8.10
CA VAL A 219 -29.41 3.36 7.08
C VAL A 219 -30.25 4.50 6.52
N LYS A 220 -30.87 5.32 7.39
CA LYS A 220 -31.67 6.48 6.98
C LYS A 220 -30.83 7.45 6.13
N GLN A 221 -29.60 7.73 6.54
CA GLN A 221 -28.72 8.62 5.80
C GLN A 221 -28.30 8.03 4.45
N ALA A 222 -28.00 6.73 4.38
CA ALA A 222 -27.64 6.06 3.13
C ALA A 222 -28.79 6.11 2.11
N LEU A 223 -30.02 5.84 2.54
CA LEU A 223 -31.22 5.96 1.70
C LEU A 223 -31.45 7.41 1.26
N SER A 224 -31.30 8.37 2.18
CA SER A 224 -31.39 9.80 1.84
C SER A 224 -30.37 10.18 0.77
N VAL A 225 -29.10 9.78 0.91
CA VAL A 225 -28.06 10.05 -0.09
C VAL A 225 -28.41 9.38 -1.43
N HIS A 226 -28.80 8.11 -1.42
CA HIS A 226 -29.17 7.36 -2.62
C HIS A 226 -30.30 8.02 -3.42
N LEU A 227 -31.31 8.56 -2.73
CA LEU A 227 -32.47 9.19 -3.38
C LEU A 227 -32.23 10.64 -3.82
N SER A 228 -31.29 11.34 -3.18
CA SER A 228 -31.08 12.79 -3.39
C SER A 228 -29.85 13.14 -4.22
N HIS A 229 -28.90 12.22 -4.37
CA HIS A 229 -27.64 12.44 -5.09
C HIS A 229 -27.55 11.59 -6.35
N GLY A 230 -26.68 12.01 -7.27
CA GLY A 230 -26.41 11.28 -8.51
C GLY A 230 -25.60 9.99 -8.30
N PRO A 231 -25.18 9.34 -9.40
CA PRO A 231 -24.43 8.09 -9.34
C PRO A 231 -23.17 8.17 -8.48
N GLY A 232 -22.97 7.15 -7.62
CA GLY A 232 -21.79 6.99 -6.77
C GLY A 232 -22.02 5.90 -5.71
N ASP A 233 -20.95 5.23 -5.30
CA ASP A 233 -21.02 4.21 -4.24
C ASP A 233 -21.06 4.86 -2.84
N ILE A 234 -21.70 4.19 -1.88
CA ILE A 234 -21.80 4.64 -0.48
C ILE A 234 -20.95 3.70 0.38
N LEU A 235 -20.00 4.27 1.14
CA LEU A 235 -19.21 3.56 2.14
C LEU A 235 -19.73 3.91 3.54
N ILE A 236 -20.20 2.91 4.28
CA ILE A 236 -20.68 3.06 5.65
C ILE A 236 -19.70 2.38 6.60
N PHE A 237 -19.22 3.11 7.61
CA PHE A 237 -18.34 2.58 8.65
C PHE A 237 -19.16 2.15 9.86
N MET A 238 -19.07 0.86 10.20
CA MET A 238 -19.72 0.25 11.37
C MET A 238 -18.66 -0.32 12.31
N THR A 239 -19.03 -0.56 13.56
CA THR A 239 -18.07 -0.95 14.62
C THR A 239 -17.77 -2.44 14.68
N GLY A 240 -18.71 -3.30 14.28
CA GLY A 240 -18.56 -4.75 14.33
C GLY A 240 -19.29 -5.49 13.23
N GLN A 241 -19.07 -6.80 13.16
CA GLN A 241 -19.72 -7.67 12.18
C GLN A 241 -21.25 -7.68 12.34
N GLU A 242 -21.74 -7.75 13.58
CA GLU A 242 -23.17 -7.72 13.89
C GLU A 242 -23.82 -6.44 13.35
N ASP A 243 -23.26 -5.27 13.66
CA ASP A 243 -23.75 -3.98 13.15
C ASP A 243 -23.73 -3.90 11.61
N ILE A 244 -22.70 -4.46 10.98
CA ILE A 244 -22.59 -4.53 9.51
C ILE A 244 -23.71 -5.39 8.94
N GLU A 245 -23.93 -6.58 9.50
CA GLU A 245 -24.97 -7.52 9.04
C GLU A 245 -26.36 -6.91 9.22
N THR A 246 -26.66 -6.35 10.40
CA THR A 246 -27.92 -5.65 10.66
C THR A 246 -28.13 -4.47 9.70
N THR A 247 -27.11 -3.63 9.48
CA THR A 247 -27.20 -2.53 8.51
C THR A 247 -27.54 -3.05 7.11
N CYS A 248 -26.90 -4.15 6.68
CA CYS A 248 -27.16 -4.77 5.38
C CYS A 248 -28.58 -5.35 5.28
N GLU A 249 -29.09 -6.00 6.32
CA GLU A 249 -30.44 -6.57 6.36
C GLU A 249 -31.50 -5.49 6.20
N VAL A 250 -31.41 -4.43 7.02
CA VAL A 250 -32.36 -3.32 6.99
C VAL A 250 -32.31 -2.58 5.64
N LEU A 251 -31.12 -2.37 5.07
CA LEU A 251 -30.99 -1.76 3.72
C LEU A 251 -31.64 -2.61 2.62
N ASN A 252 -31.62 -3.94 2.76
CA ASN A 252 -32.25 -4.86 1.81
C ASN A 252 -33.76 -5.04 2.07
N GLY A 253 -34.32 -4.38 3.10
CA GLY A 253 -35.73 -4.51 3.49
C GLY A 253 -36.08 -5.88 4.05
N LYS A 254 -35.11 -6.55 4.70
CA LYS A 254 -35.31 -7.84 5.38
C LYS A 254 -35.42 -7.67 6.89
#